data_AF-A0AAN6X3E1-F1
#
_entry.id   AF-A0AAN6X3E1-F1
#
_cell.length_a   1.000
_cell.length_b   1.000
_cell.length_c   1.000
_cell.angle_alpha   90.00
_cell.angle_beta   90.00
_cell.angle_gamma   90.00
#
_symmetry.space_group_name_H-M   'P 1'
#
loop_
_entity.id
_entity.type
_entity.pdbx_description
1 polymer ?
#
loop_
_entity_poly.entity_id
_entity_poly.type
_entity_poly.pdbx_seq_one_letter_code
_entity_poly.pdbx_strand_id
1 'polypeptide(L)'
;MDTNTVTQGEGKDPSGFLSEIIGNPVTVKLNSGVIYKGELQSVDGYMNIALEKTDEYVNGAKRRSYGDAFIRGNNGMLPNHFSPSEDQV
;
A
#
# COMPACT_ATOMS: atom_id res chain seq x y z
N MET A 1 -18.94 24.59 -30.40
CA MET A 1 -18.32 25.03 -29.14
C MET A 1 -18.03 23.77 -28.36
N ASP A 2 -16.74 23.47 -28.32
CA ASP A 2 -16.07 22.29 -27.82
C ASP A 2 -16.50 22.00 -26.37
N THR A 3 -16.65 20.75 -25.94
CA THR A 3 -15.46 20.05 -25.45
C THR A 3 -15.71 18.54 -25.29
N ASN A 4 -14.78 17.82 -25.90
CA ASN A 4 -14.39 16.43 -25.68
C ASN A 4 -14.27 16.10 -24.18
N THR A 5 -15.21 15.36 -23.58
CA THR A 5 -14.98 14.69 -22.29
C THR A 5 -14.21 13.41 -22.56
N VAL A 6 -12.89 13.58 -22.60
CA VAL A 6 -11.86 12.55 -22.67
C VAL A 6 -12.21 11.43 -21.69
N THR A 7 -12.43 10.23 -22.22
CA THR A 7 -12.33 8.96 -21.49
C THR A 7 -10.87 8.80 -21.04
N GLN A 8 -10.53 9.46 -19.94
CA GLN A 8 -9.22 9.38 -19.32
C GLN A 8 -9.17 8.03 -18.61
N GLY A 9 -8.28 7.15 -19.07
CA GLY A 9 -8.22 5.75 -18.64
C GLY A 9 -8.35 5.59 -17.13
N GLU A 10 -9.06 4.53 -16.71
CA GLU A 10 -9.39 4.16 -15.32
C GLU A 10 -8.12 3.94 -14.47
N GLY A 11 -7.32 4.97 -14.25
CA GLY A 11 -6.41 5.05 -13.13
C GLY A 11 -7.27 5.30 -11.91
N LYS A 12 -7.82 4.23 -11.31
CA LYS A 12 -8.52 4.32 -10.02
C LYS A 12 -7.62 5.11 -9.08
N ASP A 13 -8.08 6.28 -8.65
CA ASP A 13 -7.40 7.06 -7.63
C ASP A 13 -7.05 6.11 -6.48
N PRO A 14 -5.80 6.12 -5.96
CA PRO A 14 -5.39 5.19 -4.92
C PRO A 14 -6.35 5.22 -3.73
N SER A 15 -6.90 6.39 -3.39
CA SER A 15 -7.94 6.58 -2.38
C SER A 15 -9.22 5.79 -2.65
N GLY A 16 -9.66 5.72 -3.91
CA GLY A 16 -10.83 4.93 -4.32
C GLY A 16 -10.60 3.44 -4.14
N PHE A 17 -9.46 2.93 -4.61
CA PHE A 17 -9.08 1.53 -4.41
C PHE A 17 -8.95 1.18 -2.93
N LEU A 18 -8.32 2.04 -2.13
CA LEU A 18 -8.14 1.85 -0.69
C LEU A 18 -9.47 1.77 0.07
N SER A 19 -10.48 2.52 -0.39
CA SER A 19 -11.82 2.48 0.20
C SER A 19 -12.57 1.17 -0.14
N GLU A 20 -12.34 0.61 -1.33
CA GLU A 20 -12.97 -0.66 -1.76
C GLU A 20 -12.46 -1.86 -0.96
N ILE A 21 -11.24 -1.81 -0.43
CA ILE A 21 -10.61 -2.95 0.26
C ILE A 21 -10.81 -2.96 1.78
N ILE A 22 -11.49 -1.98 2.37
CA ILE A 22 -11.85 -1.97 3.79
C ILE A 22 -12.70 -3.20 4.13
N GLY A 23 -12.42 -3.83 5.28
CA GLY A 23 -13.07 -5.04 5.76
C GLY A 23 -12.54 -6.33 5.14
N ASN A 24 -11.68 -6.25 4.11
CA ASN A 24 -11.14 -7.43 3.46
C ASN A 24 -9.79 -7.86 4.08
N PRO A 25 -9.45 -9.16 4.02
CA PRO A 25 -8.12 -9.63 4.35
C PRO A 25 -7.08 -9.02 3.42
N VAL A 26 -6.05 -8.40 3.98
CA VAL A 26 -4.95 -7.77 3.26
C VAL A 26 -3.60 -8.31 3.72
N THR A 27 -2.60 -8.17 2.86
CA THR A 27 -1.20 -8.46 3.16
C THR A 27 -0.38 -7.19 3.01
N VAL A 28 0.21 -6.72 4.10
CA VAL A 28 1.08 -5.54 4.14
C VAL A 28 2.53 -6.01 4.28
N LYS A 29 3.36 -5.69 3.29
CA LYS A 29 4.79 -6.02 3.30
C LYS A 29 5.59 -4.76 3.61
N LEU A 30 6.39 -4.80 4.68
CA LEU A 30 7.32 -3.74 5.01
C LEU A 30 8.63 -3.87 4.23
N ASN A 31 9.35 -2.76 4.06
CA ASN A 31 10.69 -2.73 3.44
C ASN A 31 11.72 -3.59 4.19
N SER A 32 11.49 -3.84 5.49
CA SER A 32 12.29 -4.77 6.30
C SER A 32 12.12 -6.24 5.89
N GLY A 33 11.16 -6.56 5.01
CA GLY A 33 10.80 -7.93 4.64
C GLY A 33 9.80 -8.59 5.58
N VAL A 34 9.42 -7.93 6.68
CA VAL A 34 8.34 -8.38 7.57
C VAL A 34 6.99 -8.23 6.86
N ILE A 35 6.14 -9.24 7.03
CA ILE A 35 4.81 -9.28 6.42
C ILE A 35 3.76 -9.31 7.53
N TYR A 36 2.78 -8.43 7.45
CA TYR A 36 1.58 -8.45 8.28
C TYR A 36 0.39 -8.88 7.43
N LYS A 37 -0.39 -9.83 7.94
CA LYS A 37 -1.66 -10.25 7.33
C LYS A 37 -2.78 -10.03 8.33
N GLY A 38 -3.85 -9.38 7.91
CA GLY A 38 -4.98 -9.06 8.78
C GLY A 38 -6.16 -8.53 7.98
N GLU A 39 -7.26 -8.25 8.67
CA GLU A 39 -8.42 -7.58 8.08
C GLU A 39 -8.21 -6.06 8.13
N LEU A 40 -8.39 -5.38 7.00
CA LEU A 40 -8.19 -3.94 6.92
C LEU A 40 -9.34 -3.19 7.59
N GLN A 41 -9.07 -2.42 8.64
CA GLN A 41 -10.09 -1.61 9.31
C GLN A 41 -10.12 -0.17 8.82
N SER A 42 -8.96 0.44 8.59
CA SER A 42 -8.88 1.78 8.02
C SER A 42 -7.54 2.03 7.37
N VAL A 43 -7.54 2.95 6.41
CA VAL A 43 -6.35 3.46 5.75
C VAL A 43 -6.55 4.92 5.37
N ASP A 44 -5.50 5.74 5.46
CA ASP A 44 -5.53 7.15 5.08
C ASP A 44 -4.62 7.47 3.87
N GLY A 45 -4.64 8.72 3.41
CA GLY A 45 -3.81 9.20 2.30
C GLY A 45 -2.30 9.21 2.57
N TYR A 46 -1.88 8.98 3.81
CA TYR A 46 -0.47 8.79 4.20
C TYR A 46 -0.11 7.31 4.32
N MET A 47 -1.03 6.40 3.99
CA MET A 47 -0.90 4.95 4.15
C MET A 47 -0.66 4.51 5.59
N ASN A 48 -1.20 5.25 6.58
CA ASN A 48 -1.37 4.70 7.92
C ASN A 48 -2.48 3.65 7.87
N ILE A 49 -2.21 2.45 8.37
CA ILE A 49 -3.10 1.29 8.22
C ILE A 49 -3.43 0.73 9.59
N ALA A 50 -4.72 0.57 9.88
CA ALA A 50 -5.20 -0.21 11.01
C ALA A 50 -5.66 -1.58 10.53
N LEU A 51 -5.15 -2.64 11.16
CA LEU A 51 -5.50 -4.02 10.89
C LEU A 51 -6.07 -4.70 12.14
N GLU A 52 -7.01 -5.60 11.93
CA GLU A 52 -7.51 -6.54 12.93
C GLU A 52 -7.10 -7.98 12.60
N LYS A 53 -7.20 -8.88 13.59
CA LYS A 53 -6.83 -10.30 13.49
C LYS A 53 -5.44 -10.49 12.85
N THR A 54 -4.51 -9.61 13.22
CA THR A 54 -3.24 -9.45 12.53
C THR A 54 -2.24 -10.51 12.96
N ASP A 55 -1.63 -11.15 11.97
CA ASP A 55 -0.51 -12.08 12.10
C ASP A 55 0.75 -11.51 11.44
N GLU A 56 1.87 -11.64 12.13
CA GLU A 56 3.19 -11.26 11.65
C GLU A 56 3.94 -12.49 11.14
N TYR A 57 4.59 -12.31 9.99
CA TYR A 57 5.42 -13.30 9.34
C TYR A 57 6.81 -12.72 9.10
N VAL A 58 7.83 -13.47 9.49
CA VAL A 58 9.24 -13.14 9.26
C VAL A 58 9.86 -14.32 8.52
N ASN A 59 10.47 -14.07 7.37
CA ASN A 59 11.03 -15.12 6.50
C ASN A 59 10.02 -16.22 6.13
N GLY A 60 8.76 -15.85 5.91
CA GLY A 60 7.67 -16.77 5.53
C GLY A 60 7.06 -17.57 6.69
N ALA A 61 7.64 -17.54 7.88
CA ALA A 61 7.11 -18.22 9.06
C ALA A 61 6.28 -17.27 9.93
N LYS A 62 5.11 -17.73 10.40
CA LYS A 62 4.28 -16.98 11.37
C LYS A 62 5.08 -16.83 12.66
N ARG A 63 5.36 -15.58 13.03
CA ARG A 63 6.17 -15.21 14.19
C ARG A 63 5.30 -14.88 15.40
N ARG A 64 4.20 -14.16 15.18
CA ARG A 64 3.30 -13.68 16.25
C ARG A 64 1.90 -13.37 15.73
N SER A 65 0.92 -13.44 16.61
CA SER A 65 -0.43 -12.87 16.43
C SER A 65 -0.59 -11.66 17.33
N TYR A 66 -1.01 -10.54 16.76
CA TYR A 66 -1.21 -9.26 17.46
C TYR A 66 -2.69 -8.95 17.73
N GLY A 67 -3.61 -9.53 16.97
CA GLY A 67 -5.01 -9.09 16.99
C GLY A 67 -5.10 -7.73 16.32
N ASP A 68 -5.12 -6.66 17.11
CA ASP A 68 -5.20 -5.30 16.57
C ASP A 68 -3.79 -4.75 16.35
N ALA A 69 -3.54 -4.22 15.15
CA ALA A 69 -2.24 -3.67 14.77
C ALA A 69 -2.41 -2.33 14.04
N PHE A 70 -1.55 -1.37 14.38
CA PHE A 70 -1.46 -0.09 13.68
C PHE A 70 -0.09 0.04 13.01
N ILE A 71 -0.10 0.09 11.69
CA ILE A 71 1.09 0.24 10.86
C ILE A 71 1.15 1.68 10.40
N ARG A 72 2.18 2.41 10.84
CA ARG A 72 2.38 3.79 10.42
C ARG A 72 2.91 3.82 8.99
N GLY A 73 2.17 4.52 8.13
CA GLY A 73 2.65 4.91 6.82
C GLY A 73 3.79 5.89 6.97
N ASN A 74 4.94 5.54 6.42
CA ASN A 74 6.01 6.51 6.25
C ASN A 74 5.87 7.06 4.83
N ASN A 75 5.92 8.38 4.66
CA ASN A 75 6.16 9.00 3.36
C ASN A 75 7.57 8.60 2.93
N GLY A 76 7.76 7.37 2.49
CA GLY A 76 9.01 6.91 1.93
C GLY A 76 9.30 7.80 0.75
N MET A 77 10.33 8.63 0.89
CA MET A 77 11.07 9.21 -0.22
C MET A 77 11.11 8.14 -1.32
N LEU A 78 10.30 8.34 -2.37
CA LEU A 78 10.51 7.65 -3.64
C LEU A 78 12.01 7.82 -3.90
N PRO A 79 12.81 6.76 -4.09
CA PRO A 79 14.17 6.99 -4.55
C PRO A 79 14.03 7.87 -5.79
N ASN A 80 14.59 9.08 -5.68
CA ASN A 80 14.51 10.09 -6.72
C ASN A 80 14.76 9.43 -8.06
N HIS A 81 13.87 9.70 -9.02
CA HIS A 81 14.20 9.84 -10.42
C HIS A 81 15.33 8.89 -10.90
N PHE A 82 14.97 7.71 -11.39
CA PHE A 82 15.86 6.97 -12.28
C PHE A 82 15.94 7.80 -13.57
N SER A 83 16.89 8.75 -13.65
CA SER A 83 17.39 9.25 -14.92
C SER A 83 18.08 8.06 -15.57
N PRO A 84 17.61 7.51 -16.71
CA PRO A 84 18.45 6.62 -17.48
C PRO A 84 19.68 7.45 -17.86
N SER A 85 20.84 7.10 -17.29
CA SER A 85 22.10 7.63 -17.79
C SER A 85 22.16 7.27 -19.27
N GLU A 86 22.31 8.30 -20.10
CA GLU A 86 22.63 8.17 -21.51
C GLU A 86 23.86 7.27 -21.63
N ASP A 87 23.65 6.00 -21.98
CA ASP A 87 24.72 5.16 -22.50
C ASP A 87 25.06 5.69 -23.90
N GLN A 88 25.95 6.68 -23.90
CA GLN A 88 26.89 6.88 -24.99
C GLN A 88 27.82 5.66 -25.04
N VAL A 89 27.68 4.84 -26.08
CA VAL A 89 28.78 4.35 -26.93
C VAL A 89 28.22 3.80 -28.23
#